data_AF-A0AAE4FQ27-F1
#
_entry.id   AF-A0AAE4FQ27-F1
#
_cell.length_a   1.000
_cell.length_b   1.000
_cell.length_c   1.000
_cell.angle_alpha   90.00
_cell.angle_beta   90.00
_cell.angle_gamma   90.00
#
_symmetry.space_group_name_H-M   'P 1'
#
loop_
_entity.id
_entity.type
_entity.pdbx_description
1 polymer ?
#
loop_
_entity_poly.entity_id
_entity_poly.type
_entity_poly.pdbx_seq_one_letter_code
_entity_poly.pdbx_strand_id
1 'polypeptide(L)' 'MIFVEMIYSAKITDSKNNIIGGSYDVPITFAVKNQNGNWYIISKEEEP' A
#
# COMPACT_ATOMS: atom_id res chain seq x y z
N MET A 1 -2.09 -11.71 15.05
CA MET A 1 -1.59 -10.55 14.29
C MET A 1 -0.55 -11.09 13.35
N ILE A 2 -0.61 -10.72 12.08
CA ILE A 2 0.38 -11.11 11.07
C ILE A 2 0.85 -9.87 10.33
N PHE A 3 2.06 -9.91 9.80
CA PHE A 3 2.63 -8.86 8.95
C PHE A 3 2.54 -9.29 7.50
N VAL A 4 2.13 -8.37 6.64
CA VAL A 4 2.02 -8.57 5.19
C VAL A 4 2.91 -7.53 4.53
N GLU A 5 3.91 -8.02 3.82
CA GLU A 5 4.82 -7.22 3.01
C GLU A 5 4.26 -7.10 1.59
N MET A 6 4.27 -5.89 1.05
CA MET A 6 3.82 -5.60 -0.30
C MET A 6 4.77 -4.59 -0.95
N ILE A 7 4.92 -4.70 -2.27
CA ILE A 7 5.58 -3.68 -3.08
C ILE A 7 4.50 -2.99 -3.89
N TYR A 8 4.41 -1.66 -3.81
CA TYR A 8 3.42 -0.88 -4.55
C TYR A 8 4.05 0.16 -5.45
N SER A 9 3.35 0.48 -6.53
CA SER A 9 3.66 1.61 -7.39
C SER A 9 2.41 2.46 -7.54
N ALA A 10 2.57 3.78 -7.44
CA ALA A 10 1.53 4.76 -7.66
C ALA A 10 1.88 5.62 -8.88
N LYS A 11 0.93 5.79 -9.79
CA LYS A 11 1.06 6.63 -10.97
C LYS A 11 0.03 7.74 -10.92
N ILE A 12 0.49 8.99 -11.03
CA ILE A 12 -0.37 10.16 -11.06
C ILE A 12 -0.47 10.63 -12.51
N THR A 13 -1.70 10.69 -13.02
CA THR A 13 -1.99 11.16 -14.37
C THR A 13 -2.96 12.33 -14.36
N ASP A 14 -2.83 13.22 -15.36
CA ASP A 14 -3.87 14.21 -15.64
C ASP A 14 -5.11 13.57 -16.29
N SER A 15 -6.17 14.35 -16.53
CA SER A 15 -7.41 13.87 -17.17
C SER A 15 -7.25 13.45 -18.64
N LYS A 16 -6.08 13.68 -19.23
CA LYS A 16 -5.71 13.28 -20.59
C LYS A 16 -4.74 12.09 -20.59
N ASN A 17 -4.55 11.42 -19.45
CA ASN A 17 -3.62 10.30 -19.22
C ASN A 17 -2.13 10.64 -19.34
N ASN A 18 -1.73 11.92 -19.31
CA ASN A 18 -0.32 12.28 -19.24
C ASN A 18 0.21 12.01 -17.83
N ILE A 19 1.41 11.41 -17.75
CA ILE A 19 2.06 11.12 -16.46
C ILE A 19 2.61 12.42 -15.89
N ILE A 20 2.19 12.78 -14.68
CA ILE A 20 2.64 14.00 -13.99
C ILE A 20 3.43 13.71 -12.71
N GLY A 21 3.50 12.45 -12.30
CA GLY A 21 4.27 12.01 -11.15
C GLY A 21 3.96 10.58 -10.77
N GLY A 22 4.58 10.11 -9.70
CA GLY A 22 4.37 8.78 -9.17
C GLY A 22 5.43 8.38 -8.16
N SER A 23 5.25 7.19 -7.61
CA SER A 23 6.25 6.47 -6.85
C SER A 23 6.28 5.03 -7.35
N TYR A 24 7.47 4.44 -7.39
CA TYR A 24 7.67 3.12 -7.99
C TYR A 24 8.38 2.22 -7.01
N ASP A 25 7.94 0.95 -7.00
CA ASP A 25 8.55 -0.13 -6.23
C ASP A 25 8.77 0.18 -4.74
N VAL A 26 7.80 0.86 -4.13
CA VAL A 26 7.84 1.23 -2.72
C VAL A 26 7.46 0.04 -1.85
N PRO A 27 8.35 -0.44 -0.96
CA PRO A 27 7.99 -1.46 0.01
C PRO A 27 7.06 -0.86 1.09
N ILE A 28 6.04 -1.63 1.47
CA ILE A 28 5.13 -1.28 2.57
C ILE A 28 4.81 -2.53 3.39
N THR A 29 4.76 -2.35 4.70
CA THR A 29 4.39 -3.42 5.64
C THR A 29 3.08 -3.07 6.34
N PHE A 30 2.11 -3.99 6.26
CA PHE A 30 0.85 -3.89 6.98
C PHE A 30 0.83 -4.86 8.16
N ALA A 31 0.44 -4.40 9.34
CA ALA A 31 -0.03 -5.30 10.37
C ALA A 31 -1.53 -5.55 10.15
N VAL A 32 -1.91 -6.82 10.02
CA VAL A 32 -3.31 -7.21 9.86
C VAL A 32 -3.79 -8.15 10.97
N LYS A 33 -5.08 -8.05 11.27
CA LYS A 33 -5.75 -8.86 12.30
C LYS A 33 -7.01 -9.50 11.72
N ASN A 34 -7.14 -10.80 11.93
CA ASN A 34 -8.41 -11.49 11.69
C ASN A 34 -9.33 -11.32 12.90
N GLN A 35 -10.55 -10.85 12.67
CA GLN A 35 -11.62 -10.82 13.66
C GLN A 35 -12.83 -11.54 13.07
N ASN A 36 -13.15 -12.71 13.63
CA ASN A 36 -14.30 -13.54 13.24
C ASN A 36 -14.35 -13.86 11.74
N GLY A 37 -13.20 -14.17 11.13
CA GLY A 37 -13.10 -14.53 9.70
C GLY A 37 -12.81 -13.34 8.78
N ASN A 38 -12.99 -12.10 9.26
CA ASN A 38 -12.72 -10.90 8.47
C ASN A 38 -11.33 -10.33 8.78
N TRP A 39 -10.62 -9.85 7.75
CA TRP A 39 -9.28 -9.29 7.87
C TRP A 39 -9.31 -7.77 7.86
N TYR A 40 -8.56 -7.16 8.78
CA TYR A 40 -8.47 -5.71 8.94
C TYR A 40 -7.00 -5.27 9.00
N ILE A 41 -6.70 -4.15 8.34
CA ILE A 41 -5.43 -3.43 8.51
C ILE A 41 -5.52 -2.65 9.82
N ILE A 42 -4.57 -2.85 10.72
CA ILE A 42 -4.54 -2.21 12.05
C ILE A 42 -3.38 -1.22 12.20
N SER A 43 -2.31 -1.38 11.40
CA SER A 43 -1.26 -0.38 11.24
C SER A 43 -0.60 -0.52 9.87
N LYS A 44 0.02 0.57 9.41
CA LYS A 44 0.88 0.60 8.23
C LYS A 44 2.21 1.27 8.61
N GLU A 45 3.31 0.69 8.14
CA GLU A 45 4.63 1.31 8.18
C GLU A 45 5.14 1.45 6.73
N GLU A 46 5.46 2.68 6.36
CA GLU A 46 6.08 3.04 5.09
C GLU A 46 7.51 3.47 5.41
N GLU A 47 8.50 2.85 4.76
CA GLU A 47 9.87 3.35 4.85
C GLU A 47 9.98 4.64 4.00
N PRO A 48 10.59 5.72 4.55
CA PRO A 48 10.67 7.02 3.89
C PRO A 48 11.58 7.07 2.66
#